data_AF-A0A268P1Z8-F1
#
_entry.id   AF-A0A268P1Z8-F1
#
_cell.length_a   1.000
_cell.length_b   1.000
_cell.length_c   1.000
_cell.angle_alpha   90.00
_cell.angle_beta   90.00
_cell.angle_gamma   90.00
#
_symmetry.space_group_name_H-M   'P 1'
#
loop_
_entity.id
_entity.type
_entity.pdbx_description
1 polymer ?
#
loop_
_entity_poly.entity_id
_entity_poly.type
_entity_poly.pdbx_seq_one_letter_code
_entity_poly.pdbx_strand_id
1 'polypeptide(L)'
;MIVLFNLAAHVFIGVLFLINFLTTPGDWWALYPAGLLLLSSLSIMLDRKLGYKLYAFTMATAFIVYLSFVNWVQTPDYPWILYICFPLLWWPLSAFFGQASRSLFFASMASSSMILYYILLNMFWETGFPWALFPAFILLWWPLSIGVARRPLAYGVLGTLLSSVFFIAMNWITTPEAIWAIYPIFALIWWPMSIALYKKPFAFSLAGSALLIVFFVAVNVLTTPLTPWAVFVIFAVLWWPLAMYVYWHKQKKRHSF
;
A
#
# COMPACT_ATOMS: atom_id res chain seq x y z
N MET A 1 12.11 29.37 -13.92
CA MET A 1 11.96 28.23 -13.00
C MET A 1 12.17 26.88 -13.69
N ILE A 2 11.41 26.51 -14.72
CA ILE A 2 11.54 25.21 -15.42
C ILE A 2 12.91 24.98 -16.08
N VAL A 3 13.45 25.99 -16.78
CA VAL A 3 14.78 25.90 -17.41
C VAL A 3 15.87 25.68 -16.37
N LEU A 4 15.77 26.35 -15.22
CA LEU A 4 16.70 26.22 -14.11
C LEU A 4 16.65 24.81 -13.48
N PHE A 5 15.44 24.25 -13.36
CA PHE A 5 15.23 22.89 -12.87
C PHE A 5 15.84 21.85 -13.82
N ASN A 6 15.57 21.95 -15.13
CA ASN A 6 16.17 21.04 -16.11
C ASN A 6 17.69 21.15 -16.11
N LEU A 7 18.25 22.37 -16.08
CA LEU A 7 19.70 22.55 -16.00
C LEU A 7 20.29 21.88 -14.74
N ALA A 8 19.66 22.08 -13.58
CA ALA A 8 20.07 21.44 -12.33
C ALA A 8 20.01 19.91 -12.42
N ALA A 9 18.97 19.34 -13.04
CA ALA A 9 18.83 17.90 -13.24
C ALA A 9 19.98 17.34 -14.10
N HIS A 10 20.36 18.01 -15.19
CA HIS A 10 21.44 17.56 -16.07
C HIS A 10 22.82 17.67 -15.40
N VAL A 11 23.07 18.74 -14.65
CA VAL A 11 24.29 18.88 -13.83
C VAL A 11 24.36 17.76 -12.79
N PHE A 12 23.24 17.47 -12.12
CA PHE A 12 23.18 16.43 -11.11
C PHE A 12 23.40 15.03 -11.71
N ILE A 13 22.89 14.75 -12.91
CA ILE A 13 23.22 13.52 -13.66
C ILE A 13 24.74 13.39 -13.83
N GLY A 14 25.42 14.44 -14.30
CA GLY A 14 26.87 14.43 -14.47
C GLY A 14 27.62 14.16 -13.15
N VAL A 15 27.16 14.76 -12.05
CA VAL A 15 27.71 14.52 -10.71
C VAL A 15 27.49 13.06 -10.27
N LEU A 16 26.31 12.49 -10.50
CA LEU A 16 26.01 11.09 -10.15
C LEU A 16 26.94 10.12 -10.87
N PHE A 17 27.15 10.30 -12.18
CA PHE A 17 28.08 9.48 -12.94
C PHE A 17 29.53 9.66 -12.49
N LEU A 18 29.94 10.88 -12.14
CA LEU A 18 31.27 11.13 -11.58
C LEU A 18 31.46 10.39 -10.24
N ILE A 19 30.49 10.49 -9.32
CA ILE A 19 30.56 9.79 -8.03
C ILE A 19 30.58 8.28 -8.24
N ASN A 20 29.74 7.76 -9.15
CA ASN A 20 29.70 6.34 -9.46
C ASN A 20 31.04 5.84 -10.01
N PHE A 21 31.63 6.56 -10.96
CA PHE A 21 32.96 6.27 -11.48
C PHE A 21 34.05 6.28 -10.39
N LEU A 22 33.99 7.24 -9.46
CA LEU A 22 34.98 7.38 -8.39
C LEU A 22 34.84 6.35 -7.27
N THR A 23 33.63 5.84 -7.02
CA THR A 23 33.34 4.95 -5.87
C THR A 23 33.25 3.49 -6.26
N THR A 24 32.62 3.19 -7.40
CA THR A 24 32.16 1.85 -7.79
C THR A 24 32.16 1.73 -9.33
N PRO A 25 33.31 1.82 -10.00
CA PRO A 25 33.40 1.86 -11.46
C PRO A 25 32.89 0.60 -12.17
N GLY A 26 32.73 -0.52 -11.44
CA GLY A 26 32.16 -1.76 -11.97
C GLY A 26 30.63 -1.80 -11.97
N ASP A 27 29.98 -0.99 -11.14
CA ASP A 27 28.52 -1.02 -10.96
C ASP A 27 27.91 0.25 -11.55
N TRP A 28 26.87 0.13 -12.35
CA TRP A 28 26.30 1.28 -13.06
C TRP A 28 25.11 1.89 -12.30
N TRP A 29 25.23 2.05 -10.97
CA TRP A 29 24.11 2.47 -10.14
C TRP A 29 23.63 3.90 -10.46
N ALA A 30 24.50 4.76 -11.02
CA ALA A 30 24.11 6.11 -11.42
C ALA A 30 23.07 6.13 -12.56
N LEU A 31 22.93 5.03 -13.32
CA LEU A 31 21.90 4.90 -14.35
C LEU A 31 20.52 5.17 -13.76
N TYR A 32 20.17 4.51 -12.65
CA TYR A 32 18.84 4.56 -12.03
C TYR A 32 18.32 5.98 -11.76
N PRO A 33 18.98 6.81 -10.93
CA PRO A 33 18.55 8.18 -10.70
C PRO A 33 18.69 9.05 -11.96
N ALA A 34 19.68 8.80 -12.83
CA ALA A 34 19.85 9.59 -14.05
C ALA A 34 18.69 9.41 -15.04
N GLY A 35 18.22 8.18 -15.25
CA GLY A 35 17.05 7.91 -16.09
C GLY A 35 15.79 8.58 -15.59
N LEU A 36 15.55 8.57 -14.26
CA LEU A 36 14.41 9.27 -13.67
C LEU A 36 14.48 10.79 -13.88
N LEU A 37 15.67 11.37 -13.78
CA LEU A 37 15.89 12.80 -14.01
C LEU A 37 15.70 13.18 -15.49
N LEU A 38 16.14 12.34 -16.42
CA LEU A 38 15.89 12.51 -17.85
C LEU A 38 14.39 12.42 -18.18
N LEU A 39 13.70 11.42 -17.61
CA LEU A 39 12.26 11.24 -17.79
C LEU A 39 11.45 12.41 -17.21
N SER A 40 11.88 13.00 -16.09
CA SER A 40 11.23 14.20 -15.54
C SER A 40 11.41 15.45 -16.42
N SER A 41 12.53 15.55 -17.15
CA SER A 41 12.73 16.64 -18.13
C SER A 41 11.77 16.49 -19.31
N LEU A 42 11.60 15.25 -19.82
CA LEU A 42 10.66 14.92 -20.88
C LEU A 42 9.20 15.18 -20.45
N SER A 43 8.87 14.84 -19.19
CA SER A 43 7.52 14.99 -18.65
C SER A 43 7.06 16.46 -18.65
N ILE A 44 7.94 17.38 -18.24
CA ILE A 44 7.66 18.82 -18.19
C ILE A 44 7.43 19.42 -19.60
N MET A 45 8.12 18.90 -20.61
CA MET A 45 7.97 19.39 -21.99
C MET A 45 6.64 18.96 -22.63
N LEU A 46 6.17 17.75 -22.30
CA LEU A 46 4.98 17.14 -22.89
C LEU A 46 3.66 17.63 -22.25
N ASP A 47 3.65 17.85 -20.94
CA ASP A 47 2.45 18.26 -20.18
C ASP A 47 1.85 19.60 -20.67
N ARG A 48 2.68 20.49 -21.23
CA ARG A 48 2.26 21.84 -21.65
C ARG A 48 1.74 21.94 -23.08
N LYS A 49 1.96 20.95 -23.95
CA LYS A 49 1.74 21.11 -25.41
C LYS A 49 0.87 20.05 -26.09
N LEU A 50 0.76 18.83 -25.54
CA LEU A 50 0.31 17.66 -26.33
C LEU A 50 -0.86 16.84 -25.73
N GLY A 51 -1.38 17.26 -24.57
CA GLY A 51 -2.51 16.62 -23.90
C GLY A 51 -2.13 15.34 -23.14
N TYR A 52 -2.87 15.05 -22.06
CA TYR A 52 -2.59 13.96 -21.11
C TYR A 52 -2.44 12.57 -21.77
N LYS A 53 -3.16 12.29 -22.86
CA LYS A 53 -3.11 11.00 -23.56
C LYS A 53 -1.75 10.75 -24.22
N LEU A 54 -1.25 11.73 -24.99
CA LEU A 54 0.04 11.60 -25.63
C LEU A 54 1.16 11.57 -24.59
N TYR A 55 1.04 12.40 -23.55
CA TYR A 55 1.95 12.37 -22.39
C TYR A 55 2.04 10.97 -21.75
N ALA A 56 0.90 10.37 -21.41
CA ALA A 56 0.91 9.05 -20.77
C ALA A 56 1.52 7.97 -21.68
N PHE A 57 1.24 8.03 -22.98
CA PHE A 57 1.79 7.09 -23.96
C PHE A 57 3.30 7.25 -24.15
N THR A 58 3.78 8.48 -24.35
CA THR A 58 5.21 8.75 -24.55
C THR A 58 6.02 8.44 -23.28
N MET A 59 5.50 8.80 -22.10
CA MET A 59 6.16 8.49 -20.83
C MET A 59 6.21 6.98 -20.58
N ALA A 60 5.10 6.25 -20.75
CA ALA A 60 5.10 4.80 -20.58
C ALA A 60 6.09 4.13 -21.55
N THR A 61 6.12 4.54 -22.81
CA THR A 61 7.07 4.02 -23.81
C THR A 61 8.52 4.31 -23.41
N ALA A 62 8.82 5.54 -23.01
CA ALA A 62 10.16 5.94 -22.60
C ALA A 62 10.61 5.17 -21.34
N PHE A 63 9.73 4.98 -20.36
CA PHE A 63 10.01 4.15 -19.19
C PHE A 63 10.29 2.69 -19.56
N ILE A 64 9.48 2.09 -20.44
CA ILE A 64 9.69 0.70 -20.88
C ILE A 64 11.05 0.55 -21.58
N VAL A 65 11.36 1.43 -22.54
CA VAL A 65 12.64 1.40 -23.28
C VAL A 65 13.81 1.57 -22.32
N TYR A 66 13.74 2.55 -21.43
CA TYR A 66 14.78 2.83 -20.45
C TYR A 66 15.00 1.65 -19.50
N LEU A 67 13.94 1.12 -18.89
CA LEU A 67 14.06 0.01 -17.95
C LEU A 67 14.49 -1.28 -18.66
N SER A 68 14.09 -1.50 -19.92
CA SER A 68 14.59 -2.62 -20.74
C SER A 68 16.10 -2.51 -20.97
N PHE A 69 16.60 -1.31 -21.28
CA PHE A 69 18.03 -1.06 -21.41
C PHE A 69 18.77 -1.35 -20.10
N VAL A 70 18.27 -0.85 -18.96
CA VAL A 70 18.89 -1.12 -17.65
C VAL A 70 18.88 -2.60 -17.32
N ASN A 71 17.78 -3.30 -17.60
CA ASN A 71 17.68 -4.74 -17.38
C ASN A 71 18.71 -5.50 -18.22
N TRP A 72 18.85 -5.15 -19.50
CA TRP A 72 19.81 -5.77 -20.40
C TRP A 72 21.27 -5.53 -19.97
N VAL A 73 21.59 -4.33 -19.48
CA VAL A 73 22.96 -4.00 -19.06
C VAL A 73 23.33 -4.65 -17.73
N GLN A 74 22.44 -4.64 -16.74
CA GLN A 74 22.81 -5.04 -15.37
C GLN A 74 22.51 -6.50 -15.05
N THR A 75 21.40 -7.03 -15.58
CA THR A 75 20.88 -8.34 -15.20
C THR A 75 20.21 -9.01 -16.41
N PRO A 76 20.97 -9.29 -17.49
CA PRO A 76 20.40 -9.82 -18.74
C PRO A 76 19.71 -11.18 -18.55
N ASP A 77 20.17 -11.96 -17.57
CA ASP A 77 19.64 -13.32 -17.31
C ASP A 77 18.33 -13.31 -16.53
N TYR A 78 17.94 -12.17 -15.94
CA TYR A 78 16.73 -12.06 -15.13
C TYR A 78 15.86 -10.89 -15.62
N PRO A 79 14.78 -11.15 -16.39
CA PRO A 79 14.01 -10.11 -17.06
C PRO A 79 13.05 -9.40 -16.10
N TRP A 80 13.59 -8.69 -15.10
CA TRP A 80 12.79 -7.97 -14.10
C TRP A 80 11.91 -6.85 -14.70
N ILE A 81 12.18 -6.45 -15.95
CA ILE A 81 11.33 -5.53 -16.71
C ILE A 81 9.87 -6.02 -16.81
N LEU A 82 9.65 -7.33 -16.86
CA LEU A 82 8.32 -7.94 -16.97
C LEU A 82 7.42 -7.55 -15.80
N TYR A 83 7.97 -7.43 -14.58
CA TYR A 83 7.19 -7.08 -13.39
C TYR A 83 6.59 -5.66 -13.44
N ILE A 84 7.14 -4.77 -14.27
CA ILE A 84 6.76 -3.36 -14.33
C ILE A 84 6.02 -3.04 -15.64
N CYS A 85 6.41 -3.65 -16.76
CA CYS A 85 5.87 -3.32 -18.08
C CYS A 85 4.35 -3.41 -18.16
N PHE A 86 3.76 -4.53 -17.72
CA PHE A 86 2.32 -4.72 -17.87
C PHE A 86 1.47 -3.75 -17.04
N PRO A 87 1.73 -3.52 -15.74
CA PRO A 87 1.08 -2.43 -14.99
C PRO A 87 1.30 -1.06 -15.61
N LEU A 88 2.51 -0.80 -16.15
CA LEU A 88 2.84 0.47 -16.77
C LEU A 88 2.02 0.73 -18.05
N LEU A 89 1.65 -0.32 -18.80
CA LEU A 89 0.74 -0.22 -19.96
C LEU A 89 -0.70 0.16 -19.57
N TRP A 90 -1.13 -0.13 -18.34
CA TRP A 90 -2.45 0.30 -17.86
C TRP A 90 -2.55 1.82 -17.68
N TRP A 91 -1.42 2.51 -17.54
CA TRP A 91 -1.41 3.97 -17.45
C TRP A 91 -1.90 4.66 -18.73
N PRO A 92 -1.28 4.48 -19.92
CA PRO A 92 -1.80 5.07 -21.15
C PRO A 92 -3.20 4.56 -21.49
N LEU A 93 -3.50 3.27 -21.25
CA LEU A 93 -4.85 2.74 -21.43
C LEU A 93 -5.87 3.54 -20.61
N SER A 94 -5.63 3.75 -19.31
CA SER A 94 -6.52 4.56 -18.46
C SER A 94 -6.69 6.00 -18.97
N ALA A 95 -5.64 6.60 -19.53
CA ALA A 95 -5.69 7.93 -20.13
C ALA A 95 -6.59 7.97 -21.40
N PHE A 96 -6.55 6.92 -22.23
CA PHE A 96 -7.42 6.80 -23.40
C PHE A 96 -8.89 6.60 -23.03
N PHE A 97 -9.17 5.77 -22.03
CA PHE A 97 -10.53 5.51 -21.52
C PHE A 97 -11.12 6.70 -20.75
N GLY A 98 -10.30 7.68 -20.34
CA GLY A 98 -10.78 8.94 -19.77
C GLY A 98 -11.69 8.74 -18.57
N GLN A 99 -12.94 9.22 -18.63
CA GLN A 99 -13.89 9.07 -17.51
C GLN A 99 -14.29 7.62 -17.22
N ALA A 100 -14.26 6.73 -18.22
CA ALA A 100 -14.58 5.31 -18.02
C ALA A 100 -13.58 4.62 -17.09
N SER A 101 -12.35 5.14 -16.96
CA SER A 101 -11.34 4.65 -16.01
C SER A 101 -11.77 4.77 -14.54
N ARG A 102 -12.77 5.62 -14.24
CA ARG A 102 -13.33 5.82 -12.91
C ARG A 102 -14.48 4.85 -12.60
N SER A 103 -14.85 3.98 -13.53
CA SER A 103 -15.90 2.98 -13.33
C SER A 103 -15.39 1.78 -12.55
N LEU A 104 -16.27 1.18 -11.75
CA LEU A 104 -15.96 -0.06 -11.04
C LEU A 104 -15.58 -1.19 -12.01
N PHE A 105 -16.29 -1.27 -13.14
CA PHE A 105 -16.03 -2.28 -14.17
C PHE A 105 -14.60 -2.17 -14.72
N PHE A 106 -14.14 -0.97 -15.08
CA PHE A 106 -12.79 -0.75 -15.57
C PHE A 106 -11.75 -1.14 -14.51
N ALA A 107 -11.92 -0.71 -13.26
CA ALA A 107 -11.00 -1.03 -12.18
C ALA A 107 -10.94 -2.53 -11.91
N SER A 108 -12.08 -3.22 -11.88
CA SER A 108 -12.16 -4.67 -11.70
C SER A 108 -11.48 -5.42 -12.84
N MET A 109 -11.69 -5.01 -14.09
CA MET A 109 -11.00 -5.61 -15.23
C MET A 109 -9.50 -5.38 -15.18
N ALA A 110 -9.07 -4.15 -14.92
CA ALA A 110 -7.67 -3.78 -14.83
C ALA A 110 -6.95 -4.59 -13.75
N SER A 111 -7.49 -4.58 -12.52
CA SER A 111 -6.94 -5.34 -11.40
C SER A 111 -6.93 -6.84 -11.70
N SER A 112 -8.02 -7.41 -12.23
CA SER A 112 -8.07 -8.86 -12.52
C SER A 112 -7.03 -9.27 -13.57
N SER A 113 -6.85 -8.47 -14.62
CA SER A 113 -5.85 -8.75 -15.66
C SER A 113 -4.42 -8.65 -15.12
N MET A 114 -4.12 -7.66 -14.27
CA MET A 114 -2.81 -7.50 -13.65
C MET A 114 -2.53 -8.59 -12.62
N ILE A 115 -3.53 -9.01 -11.85
CA ILE A 115 -3.42 -10.15 -10.94
C ILE A 115 -3.11 -11.43 -11.71
N LEU A 116 -3.87 -11.71 -12.77
CA LEU A 116 -3.64 -12.88 -13.60
C LEU A 116 -2.22 -12.86 -14.20
N TYR A 117 -1.78 -11.70 -14.70
CA TYR A 117 -0.43 -11.52 -15.22
C TYR A 117 0.64 -11.84 -14.16
N TYR A 118 0.49 -11.33 -12.94
CA TYR A 118 1.44 -11.60 -11.86
C TYR A 118 1.41 -13.05 -11.38
N ILE A 119 0.24 -13.71 -11.37
CA ILE A 119 0.15 -15.15 -11.09
C ILE A 119 0.93 -15.94 -12.14
N LEU A 120 0.77 -15.61 -13.43
CA LEU A 120 1.52 -16.26 -14.50
C LEU A 120 3.02 -16.04 -14.34
N LEU A 121 3.47 -14.80 -14.08
CA LEU A 121 4.89 -14.52 -13.82
C LEU A 121 5.42 -15.34 -12.64
N ASN A 122 4.64 -15.45 -11.57
CA ASN A 122 5.02 -16.20 -10.39
C ASN A 122 5.16 -17.70 -10.68
N MET A 123 4.27 -18.26 -11.51
CA MET A 123 4.32 -19.67 -11.93
C MET A 123 5.49 -19.99 -12.86
N PHE A 124 5.94 -19.03 -13.68
CA PHE A 124 7.01 -19.27 -14.67
C PHE A 124 8.41 -18.89 -14.21
N TRP A 125 8.56 -17.81 -13.42
CA TRP A 125 9.87 -17.24 -13.09
C TRP A 125 10.30 -17.45 -11.65
N GLU A 126 9.37 -17.58 -10.70
CA GLU A 126 9.67 -17.54 -9.27
C GLU A 126 8.75 -18.48 -8.48
N THR A 127 8.84 -19.78 -8.75
CA THR A 127 7.93 -20.79 -8.18
C THR A 127 8.14 -21.07 -6.70
N GLY A 128 9.24 -20.59 -6.11
CA GLY A 128 9.61 -20.88 -4.73
C GLY A 128 8.73 -20.19 -3.68
N PHE A 129 8.06 -19.10 -4.04
CA PHE A 129 7.21 -18.35 -3.13
C PHE A 129 6.05 -17.68 -3.89
N PRO A 130 4.80 -17.69 -3.37
CA PRO A 130 3.64 -17.09 -4.03
C PRO A 130 3.63 -15.55 -3.92
N TRP A 131 4.67 -14.88 -4.41
CA TRP A 131 4.84 -13.44 -4.29
C TRP A 131 3.74 -12.65 -5.02
N ALA A 132 3.02 -13.25 -5.99
CA ALA A 132 1.89 -12.61 -6.66
C ALA A 132 0.78 -12.17 -5.70
N LEU A 133 0.73 -12.74 -4.48
CA LEU A 133 -0.19 -12.30 -3.41
C LEU A 133 -0.01 -10.83 -3.04
N PHE A 134 1.23 -10.30 -3.03
CA PHE A 134 1.51 -8.92 -2.66
C PHE A 134 0.93 -7.90 -3.66
N PRO A 135 1.26 -7.94 -4.97
CA PRO A 135 0.65 -7.04 -5.92
C PRO A 135 -0.86 -7.31 -6.04
N ALA A 136 -1.32 -8.56 -5.91
CA ALA A 136 -2.76 -8.84 -5.94
C ALA A 136 -3.52 -8.14 -4.81
N PHE A 137 -2.99 -8.19 -3.59
CA PHE A 137 -3.53 -7.45 -2.46
C PHE A 137 -3.67 -5.95 -2.79
N ILE A 138 -2.60 -5.31 -3.27
CA ILE A 138 -2.60 -3.88 -3.62
C ILE A 138 -3.61 -3.60 -4.76
N LEU A 139 -3.64 -4.43 -5.78
CA LEU A 139 -4.51 -4.26 -6.94
C LEU A 139 -6.00 -4.39 -6.59
N LEU A 140 -6.36 -5.23 -5.61
CA LEU A 140 -7.74 -5.37 -5.13
C LEU A 140 -8.24 -4.13 -4.38
N TRP A 141 -7.35 -3.30 -3.82
CA TRP A 141 -7.76 -2.03 -3.20
C TRP A 141 -8.34 -1.04 -4.19
N TRP A 142 -7.96 -1.11 -5.47
CA TRP A 142 -8.44 -0.18 -6.48
C TRP A 142 -9.95 -0.30 -6.76
N PRO A 143 -10.51 -1.47 -7.16
CA PRO A 143 -11.95 -1.63 -7.33
C PRO A 143 -12.71 -1.45 -6.01
N LEU A 144 -12.14 -1.87 -4.88
CA LEU A 144 -12.72 -1.63 -3.56
C LEU A 144 -12.92 -0.12 -3.28
N SER A 145 -11.89 0.68 -3.56
CA SER A 145 -11.93 2.14 -3.38
C SER A 145 -12.97 2.79 -4.28
N ILE A 146 -13.01 2.42 -5.56
CA ILE A 146 -14.00 2.99 -6.49
C ILE A 146 -15.43 2.59 -6.11
N GLY A 147 -15.65 1.33 -5.73
CA GLY A 147 -16.97 0.81 -5.44
C GLY A 147 -17.57 1.31 -4.12
N VAL A 148 -16.74 1.49 -3.08
CA VAL A 148 -17.24 1.61 -1.69
C VAL A 148 -16.75 2.85 -0.96
N ALA A 149 -15.80 3.64 -1.47
CA ALA A 149 -15.22 4.78 -0.74
C ALA A 149 -16.25 5.83 -0.25
N ARG A 150 -17.42 5.94 -0.92
CA ARG A 150 -18.52 6.83 -0.49
C ARG A 150 -19.24 6.37 0.78
N ARG A 151 -19.05 5.12 1.20
CA ARG A 151 -19.63 4.50 2.39
C ARG A 151 -18.49 4.16 3.35
N PRO A 152 -18.01 5.11 4.18
CA PRO A 152 -16.76 4.97 4.92
C PRO A 152 -16.75 3.75 5.86
N LEU A 153 -17.89 3.44 6.49
CA LEU A 153 -17.98 2.24 7.34
C LEU A 153 -17.85 0.95 6.52
N ALA A 154 -18.56 0.83 5.40
CA ALA A 154 -18.47 -0.33 4.53
C ALA A 154 -17.06 -0.47 3.92
N TYR A 155 -16.44 0.65 3.56
CA TYR A 155 -15.06 0.70 3.07
C TYR A 155 -14.06 0.23 4.14
N GLY A 156 -14.22 0.70 5.38
CA GLY A 156 -13.42 0.24 6.51
C GLY A 156 -13.61 -1.25 6.78
N VAL A 157 -14.84 -1.76 6.80
CA VAL A 157 -15.12 -3.19 7.02
C VAL A 157 -14.50 -4.05 5.92
N LEU A 158 -14.74 -3.72 4.65
CA LEU A 158 -14.22 -4.50 3.53
C LEU A 158 -12.69 -4.40 3.41
N GLY A 159 -12.11 -3.23 3.71
CA GLY A 159 -10.66 -3.05 3.73
C GLY A 159 -9.99 -3.82 4.88
N THR A 160 -10.61 -3.85 6.07
CA THR A 160 -10.19 -4.72 7.18
C THR A 160 -10.29 -6.20 6.78
N LEU A 161 -11.36 -6.63 6.12
CA LEU A 161 -11.52 -8.01 5.65
C LEU A 161 -10.47 -8.39 4.60
N LEU A 162 -10.29 -7.57 3.56
CA LEU A 162 -9.29 -7.78 2.50
C LEU A 162 -7.88 -7.91 3.10
N SER A 163 -7.52 -7.00 4.01
CA SER A 163 -6.21 -7.02 4.67
C SER A 163 -6.05 -8.20 5.62
N SER A 164 -7.11 -8.60 6.33
CA SER A 164 -7.08 -9.76 7.21
C SER A 164 -6.87 -11.06 6.44
N VAL A 165 -7.58 -11.24 5.31
CA VAL A 165 -7.38 -12.40 4.41
C VAL A 165 -5.94 -12.45 3.91
N PHE A 166 -5.37 -11.30 3.51
CA PHE A 166 -3.98 -11.21 3.11
C PHE A 166 -3.01 -11.62 4.24
N PHE A 167 -3.15 -11.08 5.45
CA PHE A 167 -2.27 -11.42 6.57
C PHE A 167 -2.41 -12.88 7.02
N ILE A 168 -3.62 -13.44 7.01
CA ILE A 168 -3.85 -14.86 7.30
C ILE A 168 -3.16 -15.74 6.26
N ALA A 169 -3.34 -15.44 4.97
CA ALA A 169 -2.67 -16.18 3.90
C ALA A 169 -1.15 -16.10 4.03
N MET A 170 -0.61 -14.91 4.29
CA MET A 170 0.83 -14.72 4.51
C MET A 170 1.33 -15.52 5.70
N ASN A 171 0.62 -15.49 6.83
CA ASN A 171 1.00 -16.24 8.01
C ASN A 171 1.01 -17.75 7.75
N TRP A 172 -0.01 -18.26 7.07
CA TRP A 172 -0.10 -19.66 6.69
C TRP A 172 1.06 -20.11 5.80
N ILE A 173 1.49 -19.25 4.87
CA ILE A 173 2.56 -19.56 3.91
C ILE A 173 3.95 -19.44 4.53
N THR A 174 4.21 -18.42 5.35
CA THR A 174 5.57 -18.13 5.84
C THR A 174 5.91 -18.86 7.14
N THR A 175 5.03 -18.81 8.13
CA THR A 175 5.29 -19.31 9.49
C THR A 175 4.00 -19.85 10.11
N PRO A 176 3.49 -21.01 9.66
CA PRO A 176 2.22 -21.56 10.14
C PRO A 176 2.23 -21.88 11.64
N GLU A 177 3.41 -22.14 12.21
CA GLU A 177 3.59 -22.47 13.63
C GLU A 177 3.38 -21.27 14.57
N ALA A 178 3.45 -20.03 14.06
CA ALA A 178 3.31 -18.82 14.86
C ALA A 178 2.14 -17.99 14.35
N ILE A 179 1.11 -17.76 15.16
CA ILE A 179 -0.10 -17.02 14.74
C ILE A 179 0.15 -15.50 14.81
N TRP A 180 1.07 -14.98 13.99
CA TRP A 180 1.41 -13.55 13.99
C TRP A 180 0.38 -12.69 13.25
N ALA A 181 -0.50 -13.27 12.43
CA ALA A 181 -1.55 -12.50 11.74
C ALA A 181 -2.51 -11.78 12.72
N ILE A 182 -2.62 -12.26 13.97
CA ILE A 182 -3.47 -11.65 14.99
C ILE A 182 -3.10 -10.20 15.29
N TYR A 183 -1.80 -9.84 15.23
CA TYR A 183 -1.30 -8.51 15.55
C TYR A 183 -1.79 -7.43 14.55
N PRO A 184 -1.54 -7.55 13.23
CA PRO A 184 -2.05 -6.57 12.27
C PRO A 184 -3.57 -6.61 12.15
N ILE A 185 -4.23 -7.77 12.28
CA ILE A 185 -5.69 -7.87 12.24
C ILE A 185 -6.32 -7.10 13.39
N PHE A 186 -5.79 -7.26 14.60
CA PHE A 186 -6.21 -6.47 15.76
C PHE A 186 -6.14 -4.97 15.46
N ALA A 187 -5.02 -4.48 14.90
CA ALA A 187 -4.88 -3.07 14.53
C ALA A 187 -5.92 -2.64 13.47
N LEU A 188 -6.20 -3.48 12.48
CA LEU A 188 -7.15 -3.19 11.41
C LEU A 188 -8.60 -3.11 11.89
N ILE A 189 -8.99 -3.84 12.94
CA ILE A 189 -10.36 -3.78 13.50
C ILE A 189 -10.69 -2.39 14.06
N TRP A 190 -9.69 -1.62 14.50
CA TRP A 190 -9.89 -0.26 14.97
C TRP A 190 -10.46 0.68 13.91
N TRP A 191 -10.20 0.40 12.63
CA TRP A 191 -10.62 1.27 11.53
C TRP A 191 -12.15 1.34 11.40
N PRO A 192 -12.90 0.25 11.12
CA PRO A 192 -14.35 0.30 11.07
C PRO A 192 -14.97 0.66 12.43
N MET A 193 -14.36 0.24 13.55
CA MET A 193 -14.85 0.57 14.90
C MET A 193 -14.82 2.09 15.16
N SER A 194 -13.74 2.77 14.81
CA SER A 194 -13.60 4.22 14.98
C SER A 194 -14.65 4.98 14.16
N ILE A 195 -14.89 4.55 12.92
CA ILE A 195 -15.92 5.14 12.06
C ILE A 195 -17.32 4.88 12.61
N ALA A 196 -17.60 3.67 13.11
CA ALA A 196 -18.91 3.32 13.63
C ALA A 196 -19.27 4.10 14.91
N LEU A 197 -18.29 4.39 15.76
CA LEU A 197 -18.50 4.91 17.12
C LEU A 197 -17.99 6.35 17.33
N TYR A 198 -17.55 7.05 16.27
CA TYR A 198 -16.94 8.39 16.39
C TYR A 198 -17.78 9.43 17.15
N LYS A 199 -19.12 9.34 17.07
CA LYS A 199 -20.07 10.23 17.78
C LYS A 199 -20.40 9.79 19.21
N LYS A 200 -19.96 8.60 19.63
CA LYS A 200 -20.31 7.97 20.91
C LYS A 200 -19.02 7.63 21.67
N PRO A 201 -18.29 8.62 22.21
CA PRO A 201 -16.97 8.41 22.81
C PRO A 201 -16.99 7.40 23.96
N PHE A 202 -18.05 7.38 24.77
CA PHE A 202 -18.21 6.36 25.82
C PHE A 202 -18.36 4.94 25.24
N ALA A 203 -19.22 4.75 24.23
CA ALA A 203 -19.36 3.45 23.56
C ALA A 203 -18.07 3.03 22.84
N PHE A 204 -17.35 3.98 22.23
CA PHE A 204 -16.03 3.74 21.63
C PHE A 204 -15.02 3.26 22.67
N SER A 205 -14.97 3.88 23.86
CA SER A 205 -14.09 3.42 24.94
C SER A 205 -14.45 2.02 25.45
N LEU A 206 -15.74 1.69 25.55
CA LEU A 206 -16.16 0.35 25.97
C LEU A 206 -15.79 -0.71 24.93
N ALA A 207 -16.07 -0.45 23.66
CA ALA A 207 -15.73 -1.36 22.56
C ALA A 207 -14.21 -1.52 22.40
N GLY A 208 -13.45 -0.42 22.47
CA GLY A 208 -12.00 -0.44 22.38
C GLY A 208 -11.34 -1.17 23.56
N SER A 209 -11.84 -0.97 24.79
CA SER A 209 -11.38 -1.75 25.95
C SER A 209 -11.71 -3.22 25.80
N ALA A 210 -12.92 -3.59 25.35
CA ALA A 210 -13.27 -4.98 25.11
C ALA A 210 -12.35 -5.63 24.06
N LEU A 211 -12.08 -4.93 22.95
CA LEU A 211 -11.17 -5.40 21.90
C LEU A 211 -9.75 -5.61 22.42
N LEU A 212 -9.22 -4.66 23.21
CA LEU A 212 -7.91 -4.78 23.85
C LEU A 212 -7.85 -5.97 24.82
N ILE A 213 -8.86 -6.13 25.68
CA ILE A 213 -8.93 -7.23 26.65
C ILE A 213 -8.92 -8.56 25.92
N VAL A 214 -9.79 -8.75 24.91
CA VAL A 214 -9.85 -9.98 24.11
C VAL A 214 -8.51 -10.27 23.44
N PHE A 215 -7.88 -9.25 22.84
CA PHE A 215 -6.58 -9.38 22.20
C PHE A 215 -5.48 -9.81 23.18
N PHE A 216 -5.32 -9.14 24.32
CA PHE A 216 -4.28 -9.48 25.30
C PHE A 216 -4.51 -10.84 25.96
N VAL A 217 -5.77 -11.21 26.23
CA VAL A 217 -6.10 -12.57 26.69
C VAL A 217 -5.71 -13.60 25.65
N ALA A 218 -6.06 -13.38 24.37
CA ALA A 218 -5.68 -14.29 23.30
C ALA A 218 -4.17 -14.44 23.18
N VAL A 219 -3.41 -13.33 23.15
CA VAL A 219 -1.94 -13.38 23.08
C VAL A 219 -1.36 -14.10 24.29
N ASN A 220 -1.87 -13.85 25.51
CA ASN A 220 -1.41 -14.53 26.72
C ASN A 220 -1.63 -16.05 26.68
N VAL A 221 -2.81 -16.50 26.27
CA VAL A 221 -3.13 -17.93 26.10
C VAL A 221 -2.24 -18.58 25.04
N LEU A 222 -1.98 -17.88 23.93
CA LEU A 222 -1.19 -18.40 22.81
C LEU A 222 0.32 -18.46 23.11
N THR A 223 0.85 -17.54 23.91
CA THR A 223 2.31 -17.40 24.11
C THR A 223 2.80 -17.95 25.44
N THR A 224 2.08 -17.68 26.53
CA THR A 224 2.51 -18.01 27.90
C THR A 224 1.31 -18.34 28.79
N PRO A 225 0.62 -19.48 28.57
CA PRO A 225 -0.64 -19.79 29.26
C PRO A 225 -0.47 -20.00 30.77
N LEU A 226 0.74 -20.31 31.24
CA LEU A 226 1.02 -20.52 32.67
C LEU A 226 1.25 -19.22 33.45
N THR A 227 1.44 -18.09 32.78
CA THR A 227 1.69 -16.80 33.43
C THR A 227 0.62 -15.78 33.02
N PRO A 228 -0.34 -15.43 33.89
CA PRO A 228 -1.52 -14.63 33.52
C PRO A 228 -1.21 -13.11 33.44
N TRP A 229 -0.20 -12.72 32.66
CA TRP A 229 0.24 -11.33 32.56
C TRP A 229 -0.80 -10.39 31.94
N ALA A 230 -1.77 -10.92 31.17
CA ALA A 230 -2.86 -10.12 30.61
C ALA A 230 -3.67 -9.37 31.68
N VAL A 231 -3.77 -9.90 32.91
CA VAL A 231 -4.51 -9.28 34.01
C VAL A 231 -4.00 -7.86 34.31
N PHE A 232 -2.69 -7.63 34.27
CA PHE A 232 -2.09 -6.32 34.50
C PHE A 232 -2.50 -5.29 33.44
N VAL A 233 -2.56 -5.73 32.17
CA VAL A 233 -2.97 -4.87 31.06
C VAL A 233 -4.46 -4.59 31.11
N ILE A 234 -5.28 -5.60 31.41
CA ILE A 234 -6.74 -5.45 31.57
C ILE A 234 -7.04 -4.39 32.64
N PHE A 235 -6.34 -4.44 33.78
CA PHE A 235 -6.51 -3.44 34.83
C PHE A 235 -6.28 -2.02 34.31
N ALA A 236 -5.19 -1.78 33.58
CA ALA A 236 -4.90 -0.47 32.98
C ALA A 236 -5.95 -0.06 31.94
N VAL A 237 -6.39 -0.99 31.08
CA VAL A 237 -7.36 -0.75 30.00
C VAL A 237 -8.74 -0.36 30.54
N LEU A 238 -9.15 -0.86 31.71
CA LEU A 238 -10.45 -0.53 32.33
C LEU A 238 -10.54 0.91 32.82
N TRP A 239 -9.41 1.60 33.03
CA TRP A 239 -9.42 3.03 33.39
C TRP A 239 -9.96 3.92 32.28
N TRP A 240 -9.86 3.50 31.01
CA TRP A 240 -10.33 4.28 29.88
C TRP A 240 -11.87 4.49 29.88
N PRO A 241 -12.71 3.44 29.91
CA PRO A 241 -14.16 3.60 29.99
C PRO A 241 -14.59 4.24 31.31
N LEU A 242 -13.88 3.99 32.42
CA LEU A 242 -14.15 4.64 33.70
C LEU A 242 -13.95 6.17 33.61
N ALA A 243 -12.85 6.62 33.02
CA ALA A 243 -12.59 8.05 32.80
C ALA A 243 -13.64 8.69 31.89
N MET A 244 -14.03 8.00 30.81
CA MET A 244 -15.08 8.46 29.90
C MET A 244 -16.45 8.53 30.55
N TYR A 245 -16.77 7.58 31.44
CA TYR A 245 -18.00 7.59 32.23
C TYR A 245 -18.08 8.83 33.14
N VAL A 246 -17.01 9.13 33.88
CA VAL A 246 -16.94 10.31 34.74
C VAL A 246 -17.06 11.60 33.92
N TYR A 247 -16.36 11.69 32.79
CA TYR A 247 -16.42 12.84 31.89
C TYR A 247 -17.84 13.07 31.35
N TRP A 248 -18.48 12.01 30.84
CA TRP A 248 -19.84 12.06 30.29
C TRP A 248 -20.85 12.50 31.35
N HIS A 249 -20.76 11.98 32.57
CA HIS A 249 -21.64 12.36 33.67
C HIS A 249 -21.46 13.84 34.09
N LYS A 250 -20.22 14.36 34.07
CA LYS A 250 -19.94 15.80 34.31
C LYS A 250 -20.54 16.69 33.24
N GLN A 251 -20.46 16.32 31.95
CA GLN A 251 -21.06 17.08 30.85
C GLN A 251 -22.58 17.15 30.98
N LYS A 252 -23.24 16.03 31.29
CA LYS A 252 -24.71 16.00 31.47
C LYS A 252 -25.20 16.96 32.57
N LYS A 253 -24.44 17.08 33.67
CA LYS A 253 -24.74 18.03 34.76
C LYS A 253 -24.56 19.51 34.39
N ARG A 254 -23.69 19.83 33.43
CA ARG A 254 -23.47 21.23 32.99
C ARG A 254 -24.58 21.75 32.08
N HIS A 255 -25.31 20.87 31.39
CA HIS A 255 -26.41 21.24 30.50
C HIS A 255 -27.78 21.28 31.20
N SER A 256 -27.85 20.96 32.49
CA SER A 256 -29.08 20.97 33.29
C SER A 256 -29.23 22.21 34.18
N PHE A 257 -28.38 23.21 34.00
CA PHE A 257 -28.43 24.55 34.60
C PHE A 257 -28.41 25.59 33.48
#